data_AF-O26174-F1
#
_entry.id   AF-O26174-F1
#
_cell.length_a   1.000
_cell.length_b   1.000
_cell.length_c   1.000
_cell.angle_alpha   90.00
_cell.angle_beta   90.00
_cell.angle_gamma   90.00
#
_symmetry.space_group_name_H-M   'P 1'
#
loop_
_entity.id
_entity.type
_entity.pdbx_description
1 polymer ?
#
loop_
_entity_poly.entity_id
_entity_poly.type
_entity_poly.pdbx_seq_one_letter_code
_entity_poly.pdbx_strand_id
1 'polypeptide(L)' 'MILNIRDHYLPREYWKYISLHRGPIYGYKLEAYIGADNCIHYKEIPKNPDDTLRENETIYI' A
#
# COMPACT_ATOMS: atom_id res chain seq x y z
N MET A 1 -6.20 11.95 -3.12
CA MET A 1 -7.60 11.49 -2.90
C MET A 1 -7.82 10.97 -1.48
N ILE A 2 -7.05 9.96 -1.00
CA ILE A 2 -7.20 9.42 0.37
C ILE A 2 -6.86 10.43 1.48
N LEU A 3 -5.84 11.28 1.27
CA LEU A 3 -5.43 12.29 2.25
C LEU A 3 -6.54 13.32 2.51
N ASN A 4 -7.26 13.74 1.46
CA ASN A 4 -8.39 14.66 1.62
C ASN A 4 -9.53 14.04 2.41
N ILE A 5 -9.82 12.74 2.20
CA ILE A 5 -10.87 12.03 2.95
C ILE A 5 -10.48 11.96 4.44
N ARG A 6 -9.24 11.58 4.73
CA ARG A 6 -8.72 11.58 6.11
C ARG A 6 -8.84 12.96 6.75
N ASP A 7 -8.42 14.00 6.05
CA ASP A 7 -8.31 15.35 6.60
C ASP A 7 -9.68 15.99 6.90
N HIS A 8 -10.73 15.61 6.16
CA HIS A 8 -12.07 16.18 6.30
C HIS A 8 -13.03 15.33 7.14
N TYR A 9 -12.83 14.01 7.20
CA TYR A 9 -13.82 13.09 7.76
C TYR A 9 -13.31 12.25 8.93
N LEU A 10 -12.01 12.23 9.21
CA LEU A 10 -11.44 11.41 10.30
C LEU A 10 -10.74 12.27 11.36
N PRO A 11 -11.13 12.15 12.65
CA PRO A 11 -10.41 12.79 13.76
C PRO A 11 -8.94 12.35 13.80
N ARG A 12 -8.05 13.27 14.19
CA ARG A 12 -6.59 13.06 14.18
C ARG A 12 -6.13 11.83 14.98
N GLU A 13 -6.82 11.50 16.07
CA GLU A 13 -6.52 10.33 16.90
C GLU A 13 -6.62 8.98 16.13
N TYR A 14 -7.37 8.93 15.03
CA TYR A 14 -7.50 7.74 14.19
C TYR A 14 -6.54 7.71 13.01
N TRP A 15 -5.78 8.76 12.75
CA TRP A 15 -4.89 8.81 11.57
C TRP A 15 -3.79 7.75 11.62
N LYS A 16 -3.39 7.33 12.82
CA LYS A 16 -2.43 6.22 13.04
C LYS A 16 -2.89 4.87 12.47
N TYR A 17 -4.18 4.72 12.15
CA TYR A 17 -4.73 3.49 11.59
C TYR A 17 -4.86 3.51 10.06
N ILE A 18 -4.40 4.58 9.41
CA ILE A 18 -4.50 4.74 7.95
C ILE A 18 -3.11 4.60 7.36
N SER A 19 -2.93 3.62 6.48
CA SER A 19 -1.79 3.52 5.60
C SER A 19 -2.18 3.95 4.19
N LEU A 20 -1.27 4.63 3.49
CA LEU A 20 -1.39 4.89 2.06
C LEU A 20 -0.39 4.00 1.35
N HIS A 21 -0.91 3.11 0.50
CA HIS A 21 -0.08 2.19 -0.27
C HIS A 21 0.00 2.60 -1.74
N ARG A 22 1.16 2.34 -2.35
CA ARG A 22 1.31 2.49 -3.81
C ARG A 22 0.65 1.31 -4.50
N GLY A 23 -0.55 1.57 -5.05
CA GLY A 23 -1.29 0.61 -5.87
C GLY A 23 -1.17 0.87 -7.39
N PRO A 24 -2.09 0.30 -8.19
CA PRO A 24 -2.03 0.32 -9.66
C PRO A 24 -1.92 1.72 -10.27
N ILE A 25 -2.60 2.71 -9.69
CA ILE A 25 -2.57 4.11 -10.18
C ILE A 25 -1.17 4.74 -10.08
N TYR A 26 -0.29 4.18 -9.26
CA TYR A 26 1.09 4.65 -9.08
C TYR A 26 2.10 3.80 -9.87
N GLY A 27 1.64 2.83 -10.66
CA GLY A 27 2.51 1.89 -11.37
C GLY A 27 3.03 0.75 -10.48
N TYR A 28 2.27 0.35 -9.46
CA TYR A 28 2.63 -0.73 -8.53
C TYR A 28 1.54 -1.80 -8.50
N LYS A 29 1.93 -3.05 -8.24
CA LYS A 29 1.05 -4.10 -7.76
C LYS A 29 1.09 -4.11 -6.23
N LEU A 30 -0.07 -3.99 -5.60
CA LEU A 30 -0.22 -4.14 -4.16
C LEU A 30 -0.75 -5.55 -3.87
N GLU A 31 -0.02 -6.31 -3.05
CA GLU A 31 -0.48 -7.60 -2.54
C GLU A 31 -0.60 -7.55 -1.02
N ALA A 32 -1.64 -8.17 -0.48
CA ALA A 32 -1.85 -8.33 0.95
C ALA A 32 -1.87 -9.83 1.30
N TYR A 33 -1.24 -10.20 2.41
CA TYR A 33 -1.16 -11.59 2.85
C TYR A 33 -1.11 -11.68 4.38
N ILE A 34 -1.47 -12.83 4.94
CA ILE A 34 -1.33 -13.10 6.38
C ILE A 34 0.08 -13.60 6.64
N GLY A 35 0.82 -12.90 7.50
CA GLY A 35 2.16 -13.27 7.92
C GLY A 35 2.17 -14.39 8.95
N ALA A 36 3.36 -14.92 9.24
CA ALA A 36 3.55 -15.96 10.26
C ALA A 36 3.20 -15.48 11.68
N ASP A 37 3.19 -14.17 11.89
CA ASP A 37 2.75 -13.49 13.12
C ASP A 37 1.22 -13.33 13.20
N ASN A 38 0.47 -13.85 12.23
CA ASN A 38 -0.98 -13.67 12.06
C ASN A 38 -1.41 -12.20 11.85
N CYS A 39 -0.48 -11.32 11.46
CA CYS A 39 -0.81 -9.95 11.05
C CYS A 39 -1.08 -9.90 9.54
N ILE A 40 -1.76 -8.84 9.09
CA ILE A 40 -1.89 -8.54 7.66
C ILE A 40 -0.62 -7.78 7.25
N HIS A 41 0.10 -8.32 6.28
CA HIS A 41 1.28 -7.71 5.67
C HIS A 41 0.95 -7.22 4.28
N TYR A 42 1.64 -6.18 3.85
CA TYR A 42 1.50 -5.64 2.50
C TYR A 42 2.84 -5.70 1.79
N LYS A 43 2.81 -5.93 0.49
CA LYS A 43 3.96 -5.68 -0.36
C LYS A 43 3.58 -4.89 -1.61
N GLU A 44 4.39 -3.90 -1.91
CA GLU A 44 4.25 -3.02 -3.06
C GLU A 44 5.34 -3.40 -4.06
N ILE A 45 4.93 -3.86 -5.24
CA ILE A 45 5.83 -4.35 -6.28
C ILE A 45 5.76 -3.37 -7.46
N PRO A 46 6.84 -2.66 -7.80
CA PRO A 46 6.83 -1.76 -8.94
C PRO A 46 6.60 -2.52 -10.25
N LYS A 47 5.90 -1.89 -11.18
CA LYS A 47 5.73 -2.38 -12.54
C LYS A 47 6.75 -1.74 -13.48
N ASN A 48 7.06 -2.46 -14.55
CA ASN A 48 7.68 -1.92 -15.75
C ASN A 48 6.63 -1.34 -16.71
N PRO A 49 7.04 -0.54 -17.71
CA PRO A 49 6.13 -0.06 -18.75
C PRO A 49 5.42 -1.16 -19.55
N ASP A 50 5.97 -2.37 -19.58
CA ASP A 50 5.42 -3.56 -20.25
C ASP A 50 4.54 -4.43 -19.34
N ASP A 51 4.11 -3.89 -18.19
CA ASP A 51 3.30 -4.54 -17.15
C ASP A 51 3.99 -5.70 -16.40
N THR A 52 5.27 -6.00 -16.68
CA THR A 52 6.02 -6.97 -15.88
C THR A 52 6.37 -6.41 -14.49
N LEU A 53 6.58 -7.30 -13.51
CA LEU A 53 6.85 -6.94 -12.12
C LEU A 53 8.35 -6.90 -11.83
N ARG A 54 8.78 -5.85 -11.13
CA ARG A 54 10.14 -5.70 -10.61
C ARG A 54 10.22 -6.23 -9.19
N GLU A 55 10.17 -7.55 -9.05
CA GLU A 55 10.18 -8.27 -7.77
C GLU A 55 11.44 -7.99 -6.91
N ASN A 56 12.55 -7.60 -7.54
CA ASN A 56 13.77 -7.19 -6.84
C ASN A 56 13.68 -5.81 -6.18
N GLU A 57 12.65 -5.02 -6.53
CA GLU A 57 12.39 -3.69 -5.98
C GLU A 57 11.15 -3.68 -5.06
N THR A 58 10.70 -4.86 -4.61
CA THR A 58 9.54 -4.98 -3.72
C THR A 58 9.77 -4.28 -2.39
N ILE A 59 8.79 -3.49 -1.97
CA ILE A 59 8.75 -2.82 -0.67
C ILE A 59 7.80 -3.62 0.23
N TYR A 60 8.28 -4.03 1.40
CA TYR A 60 7.50 -4.75 2.41
C TYR A 60 7.07 -3.79 3.51
N ILE A 61 5.80 -3.85 3.90
CA ILE A 61 5.17 -2.97 4.89
C ILE A 61 4.43 -3.81 5.91
#